data_AF-A0A0M2T319-F1
#
_entry.id   AF-A0A0M2T319-F1
#
_cell.length_a   1.000
_cell.length_b   1.000
_cell.length_c   1.000
_cell.angle_alpha   90.00
_cell.angle_beta   90.00
_cell.angle_gamma   90.00
#
_symmetry.space_group_name_H-M   'P 1'
#
loop_
_entity.id
_entity.type
_entity.pdbx_description
1 polymer ?
#
loop_
_entity_poly.entity_id
_entity_poly.type
_entity_poly.pdbx_seq_one_letter_code
_entity_poly.pdbx_strand_id
1 'polypeptide(L)'
;MEQLTEFIRCSKEELDKKRDSLEEINKNILNFLDTYFIKDKKINNVMVQGRVKGTSSLSEKIIRKRYADRYKSDHEKFIDELPDLIGIRLVCLLVDQEIEVFESIQSTFTESVGDGFYSIPELLGSKNNLVINYHNQPEEQKNKKKIYRMSCRWIGEEQEIPVELQIKSLINMFWGEIEHMLFYKNYTYMIGSDFYTNIMDSIFKNLVAIDAQLKQMSHQLSQKSKEEQFQEMKQMFAKLMYNMFYENFREELIDIELDFREVYDLMVQIEFKDVTTIGRAQNTMTKLINTVYDRSEFTSSLFAFENYDLNSTILREERKELGVVLGQLSQSNDVYWIALIGLYRLLNNKQSITEVIDCLANDLMSFYSRFDSIFDPEDEAAIGKPLYKRGIELGIVNAFSNYKKLDFFIIEVYQSKIFVTLHDFLKGIKEPFLSLTQSEIEKNGEIKILNVIKGATSLKVMSVIEKKIGIEYLKQIYTLIEDTEMSGLIFNMQKFKELLDNQRDLVTEELIQLFINSREEGENYE
;
A
#
# COMPACT_ATOMS: atom_id res chain seq x y z
N MET A 1 -58.91 -30.41 -10.10
CA MET A 1 -58.10 -30.46 -8.87
C MET A 1 -57.19 -31.68 -8.88
N GLU A 2 -57.70 -32.90 -9.02
CA GLU A 2 -56.88 -34.12 -9.10
C GLU A 2 -55.82 -34.08 -10.20
N GLN A 3 -56.17 -33.68 -11.43
CA GLN A 3 -55.22 -33.53 -12.53
C GLN A 3 -54.08 -32.54 -12.24
N LEU A 4 -54.35 -31.46 -11.50
CA LEU A 4 -53.35 -30.46 -11.13
C LEU A 4 -52.41 -31.02 -10.05
N THR A 5 -52.96 -31.68 -9.03
CA THR A 5 -52.17 -32.32 -7.97
C THR A 5 -51.27 -33.40 -8.55
N GLU A 6 -51.80 -34.19 -9.48
CA GLU A 6 -51.05 -35.24 -10.17
C GLU A 6 -49.93 -34.64 -11.04
N PHE A 7 -50.22 -33.61 -11.83
CA PHE A 7 -49.19 -32.90 -12.59
C PHE A 7 -48.08 -32.35 -11.69
N ILE A 8 -48.42 -31.74 -10.56
CA ILE A 8 -47.43 -31.24 -9.59
C ILE A 8 -46.59 -32.39 -9.02
N ARG A 9 -47.20 -33.53 -8.69
CA ARG A 9 -46.50 -34.71 -8.17
C ARG A 9 -45.50 -35.25 -9.20
N CYS A 10 -45.97 -35.51 -10.42
CA CYS A 10 -45.12 -36.04 -11.49
C CYS A 10 -44.01 -35.07 -11.89
N SER A 11 -44.27 -33.76 -11.96
CA SER A 11 -43.22 -32.77 -12.23
C SER A 11 -42.13 -32.73 -11.14
N LYS A 12 -42.49 -32.96 -9.87
CA LYS A 12 -41.48 -33.06 -8.80
C LYS A 12 -40.63 -34.30 -8.95
N GLU A 13 -41.25 -35.44 -9.20
CA GLU A 13 -40.55 -36.70 -9.39
C GLU A 13 -39.59 -36.62 -10.57
N GLU A 14 -40.01 -35.98 -11.67
CA GLU A 14 -39.16 -35.79 -12.83
C GLU A 14 -37.98 -34.85 -12.57
N LEU A 15 -38.21 -33.76 -11.82
CA LEU A 15 -37.12 -32.88 -11.38
C LEU A 15 -36.13 -33.61 -10.46
N ASP A 16 -36.62 -34.39 -9.51
CA ASP A 16 -35.78 -35.13 -8.56
C ASP A 16 -34.97 -36.23 -9.27
N LYS A 17 -35.51 -36.91 -10.27
CA LYS A 17 -34.76 -37.85 -11.13
C LYS A 17 -33.60 -37.18 -11.87
N LYS A 18 -33.82 -35.97 -12.40
CA LYS A 18 -32.81 -35.23 -13.18
C LYS A 18 -31.86 -34.42 -12.30
N ARG A 19 -32.08 -34.37 -10.99
CA ARG A 19 -31.42 -33.44 -10.07
C ARG A 19 -29.90 -33.55 -10.07
N ASP A 20 -29.36 -34.77 -9.95
CA ASP A 20 -27.91 -34.99 -9.88
C ASP A 20 -27.22 -34.50 -11.17
N SER A 21 -27.82 -34.81 -12.33
CA SER A 21 -27.35 -34.33 -13.63
C SER A 21 -27.41 -32.80 -13.75
N LEU A 22 -28.49 -32.17 -13.28
CA LEU A 22 -28.63 -30.71 -13.27
C LEU A 22 -27.63 -30.04 -12.32
N GLU A 23 -27.31 -30.66 -11.18
CA GLU A 23 -26.31 -30.16 -10.24
C GLU A 23 -24.88 -30.25 -10.82
N GLU A 24 -24.58 -31.31 -11.58
CA GLU A 24 -23.33 -31.43 -12.33
C GLU A 24 -23.22 -30.37 -13.43
N ILE A 25 -24.29 -30.17 -14.20
CA ILE A 25 -24.33 -29.15 -15.26
C ILE A 25 -24.20 -27.75 -14.67
N ASN A 26 -24.83 -27.49 -13.52
CA ASN A 26 -24.65 -26.24 -12.77
C ASN A 26 -23.17 -26.02 -12.41
N LYS A 27 -22.45 -27.04 -11.92
CA LYS A 27 -21.00 -26.93 -11.64
C LYS A 27 -20.20 -26.64 -12.92
N ASN A 28 -20.56 -27.26 -14.04
CA ASN A 28 -19.89 -27.03 -15.33
C ASN A 28 -20.09 -25.60 -15.83
N ILE A 29 -21.30 -25.05 -15.71
CA ILE A 29 -21.60 -23.65 -16.05
C ILE A 29 -20.80 -22.69 -15.15
N LEU A 30 -20.70 -22.96 -13.85
CA LEU A 30 -19.92 -22.13 -12.93
C LEU A 30 -18.43 -22.12 -13.30
N ASN A 31 -17.86 -23.31 -13.60
CA ASN A 31 -16.46 -23.44 -14.03
C ASN A 31 -16.22 -22.76 -15.38
N PHE A 32 -17.17 -22.86 -16.31
CA PHE A 32 -17.12 -22.18 -17.60
C PHE A 32 -17.04 -20.67 -17.42
N LEU A 33 -17.93 -20.08 -16.63
CA LEU A 33 -17.95 -18.63 -16.38
C LEU A 33 -16.69 -18.17 -15.64
N ASP A 34 -16.20 -18.94 -14.65
CA ASP A 34 -14.96 -18.60 -13.97
C ASP A 34 -13.75 -18.59 -14.93
N THR A 35 -13.70 -19.57 -15.84
CA THR A 35 -12.57 -19.74 -16.77
C THR A 35 -12.60 -18.76 -17.94
N TYR A 36 -13.72 -18.73 -18.68
CA TYR A 36 -13.82 -18.01 -19.95
C TYR A 36 -14.35 -16.59 -19.82
N PHE A 37 -14.92 -16.22 -18.67
CA PHE A 37 -15.46 -14.88 -18.45
C PHE A 37 -14.71 -14.12 -17.36
N ILE A 38 -14.64 -14.64 -16.13
CA ILE A 38 -14.02 -13.92 -15.00
C ILE A 38 -12.50 -13.79 -15.17
N LYS A 39 -11.79 -14.91 -15.40
CA LYS A 39 -10.32 -14.91 -15.51
C LYS A 39 -9.82 -14.23 -16.78
N ASP A 40 -10.45 -14.49 -17.92
CA ASP A 40 -10.04 -13.92 -19.22
C ASP A 40 -10.16 -12.40 -19.24
N LYS A 41 -11.31 -11.86 -18.81
CA LYS A 41 -11.56 -10.41 -18.77
C LYS A 41 -11.01 -9.73 -17.52
N LYS A 42 -10.36 -10.47 -16.61
CA LYS A 42 -9.84 -9.98 -15.32
C LYS A 42 -10.89 -9.17 -14.54
N ILE A 43 -12.13 -9.65 -14.55
CA ILE A 43 -13.23 -9.00 -13.86
C ILE A 43 -13.05 -9.26 -12.37
N ASN A 44 -12.52 -8.27 -11.67
CA ASN A 44 -12.32 -8.35 -10.23
C ASN A 44 -13.65 -8.16 -9.49
N ASN A 45 -13.77 -8.76 -8.30
CA ASN A 45 -14.85 -8.51 -7.35
C ASN A 45 -16.25 -8.93 -7.83
N VAL A 46 -16.34 -9.94 -8.70
CA VAL A 46 -17.59 -10.59 -9.10
C VAL A 46 -17.59 -12.04 -8.64
N MET A 47 -18.63 -12.43 -7.91
CA MET A 47 -18.86 -13.80 -7.43
C MET A 47 -19.92 -14.48 -8.30
N VAL A 48 -19.64 -15.69 -8.77
CA VAL A 48 -20.60 -16.51 -9.52
C VAL A 48 -21.29 -17.48 -8.57
N GLN A 49 -22.62 -17.42 -8.50
CA GLN A 49 -23.44 -18.35 -7.72
C GLN A 49 -24.41 -19.09 -8.65
N GLY A 50 -24.60 -20.38 -8.41
CA GLY A 50 -25.53 -21.22 -9.18
C GLY A 50 -26.45 -22.01 -8.28
N ARG A 51 -27.70 -22.18 -8.70
CA ARG A 51 -28.67 -23.02 -8.00
C ARG A 51 -29.56 -23.79 -8.97
N VAL A 52 -29.83 -25.04 -8.63
CA VAL A 52 -30.90 -25.83 -9.26
C VAL A 52 -32.22 -25.54 -8.55
N LYS A 53 -33.31 -25.47 -9.31
CA LYS A 53 -34.64 -25.16 -8.77
C LYS A 53 -35.11 -26.23 -7.78
N GLY A 54 -35.68 -25.82 -6.65
CA GLY A 54 -36.27 -26.72 -5.66
C GLY A 54 -37.72 -27.10 -5.96
N THR A 55 -38.13 -28.31 -5.55
CA THR A 55 -39.49 -28.88 -5.74
C THR A 55 -40.61 -28.04 -5.13
N SER A 56 -40.36 -27.38 -3.98
CA SER A 56 -41.31 -26.47 -3.33
C SER A 56 -41.59 -25.22 -4.18
N SER A 57 -40.53 -24.60 -4.71
CA SER A 57 -40.61 -23.44 -5.59
C SER A 57 -41.21 -23.78 -6.95
N LEU A 58 -40.93 -24.97 -7.47
CA LEU A 58 -41.54 -25.48 -8.71
C LEU A 58 -43.07 -25.57 -8.57
N SER A 59 -43.55 -26.16 -7.47
CA SER A 59 -44.98 -26.34 -7.21
C SER A 59 -45.75 -25.01 -7.19
N GLU A 60 -45.20 -24.02 -6.47
CA GLU A 60 -45.77 -22.68 -6.41
C GLU A 60 -45.80 -22.02 -7.78
N LYS A 61 -44.75 -22.21 -8.59
CA LYS A 61 -44.67 -21.68 -9.95
C LYS A 61 -45.69 -22.32 -10.89
N ILE A 62 -45.90 -23.65 -10.81
CA ILE A 62 -46.91 -24.40 -11.59
C ILE A 62 -48.29 -23.77 -11.40
N ILE A 63 -48.69 -23.55 -10.15
CA ILE A 63 -50.00 -22.99 -9.81
C ILE A 63 -50.08 -21.53 -10.28
N ARG A 64 -49.09 -20.70 -9.92
CA ARG A 64 -49.10 -19.25 -10.18
C ARG A 64 -49.11 -18.90 -11.67
N LYS A 65 -48.41 -19.67 -12.49
CA LYS A 65 -48.32 -19.45 -13.95
C LYS A 65 -49.30 -20.30 -14.76
N ARG A 66 -50.11 -21.12 -14.09
CA ARG A 66 -51.06 -22.06 -14.70
C ARG A 66 -50.38 -22.99 -15.71
N TYR A 67 -49.22 -23.55 -15.33
CA TYR A 67 -48.45 -24.39 -16.24
C TYR A 67 -49.16 -25.70 -16.59
N ALA A 68 -49.95 -26.27 -15.67
CA ALA A 68 -50.75 -27.46 -15.94
C ALA A 68 -51.69 -27.28 -17.15
N ASP A 69 -52.31 -26.10 -17.28
CA ASP A 69 -53.20 -25.78 -18.40
C ASP A 69 -52.42 -25.60 -19.71
N ARG A 70 -51.23 -24.96 -19.65
CA ARG A 70 -50.40 -24.67 -20.82
C ARG A 70 -49.76 -25.91 -21.42
N TYR A 71 -49.30 -26.82 -20.57
CA TYR A 71 -48.61 -28.04 -20.94
C TYR A 71 -49.57 -29.23 -21.08
N LYS A 72 -50.89 -29.03 -20.90
CA LYS A 72 -51.91 -30.09 -21.02
C LYS A 72 -51.57 -31.34 -20.19
N SER A 73 -51.00 -31.13 -19.01
CA SER A 73 -50.52 -32.18 -18.10
C SER A 73 -49.30 -33.00 -18.57
N ASP A 74 -48.57 -32.58 -19.59
CA ASP A 74 -47.27 -33.17 -19.99
C ASP A 74 -46.14 -32.65 -19.09
N HIS A 75 -45.83 -33.41 -18.04
CA HIS A 75 -44.89 -32.99 -17.00
C HIS A 75 -43.42 -33.12 -17.43
N GLU A 76 -43.09 -34.06 -18.31
CA GLU A 76 -41.72 -34.26 -18.81
C GLU A 76 -41.30 -33.07 -19.67
N LYS A 77 -42.14 -32.74 -20.66
CA LYS A 77 -41.92 -31.58 -21.53
C LYS A 77 -41.86 -30.26 -20.76
N PHE A 78 -42.68 -30.12 -19.71
CA PHE A 78 -42.66 -28.93 -18.85
C PHE A 78 -41.33 -28.74 -18.12
N ILE A 79 -40.73 -29.80 -17.59
CA ILE A 79 -39.45 -29.72 -16.90
C ILE A 79 -38.32 -29.37 -17.87
N ASP A 80 -38.34 -29.95 -19.06
CA ASP A 80 -37.29 -29.72 -20.08
C ASP A 80 -37.31 -28.32 -20.66
N GLU A 81 -38.50 -27.71 -20.79
CA GLU A 81 -38.66 -26.35 -21.30
C GLU A 81 -38.61 -25.26 -20.21
N LEU A 82 -38.40 -25.61 -18.94
CA LEU A 82 -38.51 -24.66 -17.83
C LEU A 82 -37.33 -23.65 -17.86
N PRO A 83 -37.58 -22.33 -18.11
CA PRO A 83 -36.48 -21.40 -18.37
C PRO A 83 -35.50 -21.15 -17.22
N ASP A 84 -35.95 -21.35 -15.98
CA ASP A 84 -35.19 -21.12 -14.75
C ASP A 84 -34.91 -22.42 -13.98
N LEU A 85 -34.70 -23.52 -14.71
CA LEU A 85 -34.34 -24.81 -14.13
C LEU A 85 -33.00 -24.73 -13.39
N ILE A 86 -32.01 -24.10 -14.03
CA ILE A 86 -30.74 -23.66 -13.43
C ILE A 86 -30.73 -22.13 -13.42
N GLY A 87 -30.50 -21.54 -12.25
CA GLY A 87 -30.38 -20.10 -12.08
C GLY A 87 -28.95 -19.72 -11.68
N ILE A 88 -28.31 -18.89 -12.50
CA ILE A 88 -26.98 -18.34 -12.25
C ILE A 88 -27.11 -16.86 -11.85
N ARG A 89 -26.29 -16.44 -10.88
CA ARG A 89 -26.19 -15.06 -10.43
C ARG A 89 -24.74 -14.61 -10.47
N LEU A 90 -24.48 -13.53 -11.19
CA LEU A 90 -23.24 -12.78 -11.12
C LEU A 90 -23.43 -11.67 -10.09
N VAL A 91 -22.74 -11.80 -8.96
CA VAL A 91 -22.86 -10.89 -7.82
C VAL A 91 -21.66 -9.95 -7.79
N CYS A 92 -21.87 -8.68 -8.13
CA CYS A 92 -20.85 -7.62 -8.05
C CYS A 92 -20.94 -6.87 -6.71
N LEU A 93 -19.89 -6.13 -6.37
CA LEU A 93 -19.82 -5.40 -5.10
C LEU A 93 -20.77 -4.19 -5.11
N LEU A 94 -20.68 -3.35 -6.13
CA LEU A 94 -21.36 -2.05 -6.23
C LEU A 94 -22.48 -2.07 -7.29
N VAL A 95 -23.49 -1.21 -7.12
CA VAL A 95 -24.61 -1.10 -8.07
C VAL A 95 -24.15 -0.72 -9.48
N ASP A 96 -23.24 0.24 -9.62
CA ASP A 96 -22.75 0.70 -10.92
C ASP A 96 -21.93 -0.36 -11.68
N GLN A 97 -21.43 -1.39 -10.98
CA GLN A 97 -20.71 -2.50 -11.63
C GLN A 97 -21.67 -3.44 -12.38
N GLU A 98 -22.98 -3.39 -12.12
CA GLU A 98 -23.94 -4.24 -12.83
C GLU A 98 -23.93 -3.97 -14.34
N ILE A 99 -23.78 -2.70 -14.75
CA ILE A 99 -23.69 -2.34 -16.17
C ILE A 99 -22.34 -2.74 -16.76
N GLU A 100 -21.23 -2.59 -16.02
CA GLU A 100 -19.89 -2.99 -16.48
C GLU A 100 -19.81 -4.50 -16.74
N VAL A 101 -20.41 -5.30 -15.86
CA VAL A 101 -20.50 -6.76 -16.03
C VAL A 101 -21.39 -7.12 -17.23
N PHE A 102 -22.49 -6.39 -17.43
CA PHE A 102 -23.36 -6.59 -18.59
C PHE A 102 -22.65 -6.28 -19.91
N GLU A 103 -21.99 -5.12 -20.00
CA GLU A 103 -21.19 -4.74 -21.17
C GLU A 103 -20.06 -5.74 -21.42
N SER A 104 -19.44 -6.26 -20.35
CA SER A 104 -18.43 -7.33 -20.46
C SER A 104 -19.03 -8.59 -21.09
N ILE A 105 -20.24 -9.00 -20.72
CA ILE A 105 -20.93 -10.14 -21.38
C ILE A 105 -21.14 -9.85 -22.86
N GLN A 106 -21.61 -8.66 -23.23
CA GLN A 106 -21.80 -8.31 -24.64
C GLN A 106 -20.49 -8.33 -25.44
N SER A 107 -19.38 -7.94 -24.80
CA SER A 107 -18.05 -7.96 -25.42
C SER A 107 -17.42 -9.35 -25.52
N THR A 108 -17.92 -10.32 -24.75
CA THR A 108 -17.40 -11.70 -24.72
C THR A 108 -18.24 -12.64 -25.59
N PHE A 109 -19.56 -12.49 -25.58
CA PHE A 109 -20.49 -13.33 -26.34
C PHE A 109 -20.90 -12.58 -27.62
N THR A 110 -20.05 -12.64 -28.65
CA THR A 110 -20.22 -11.86 -29.88
C THR A 110 -20.73 -12.66 -31.08
N GLU A 111 -20.49 -13.98 -31.11
CA GLU A 111 -20.87 -14.81 -32.26
C GLU A 111 -22.33 -15.26 -32.18
N SER A 112 -23.14 -14.87 -33.16
CA SER A 112 -24.56 -15.26 -33.23
C SER A 112 -24.71 -16.74 -33.57
N VAL A 113 -25.42 -17.48 -32.72
CA VAL A 113 -25.76 -18.90 -32.92
C VAL A 113 -27.19 -19.12 -33.43
N GLY A 114 -27.96 -18.04 -33.65
CA GLY A 114 -29.37 -18.09 -34.05
C GLY A 114 -30.32 -17.84 -32.87
N ASP A 115 -31.61 -17.60 -33.17
CA ASP A 115 -32.68 -17.32 -32.19
C ASP A 115 -32.38 -16.17 -31.19
N GLY A 116 -31.48 -15.25 -31.56
CA GLY A 116 -31.03 -14.15 -30.70
C GLY A 116 -30.05 -14.54 -29.59
N PHE A 117 -29.44 -15.73 -29.67
CA PHE A 117 -28.39 -16.18 -28.75
C PHE A 117 -27.00 -15.95 -29.33
N TYR A 118 -26.05 -15.71 -28.44
CA TYR A 118 -24.66 -15.45 -28.76
C TYR A 118 -23.71 -16.37 -27.97
N SER A 119 -22.61 -16.76 -28.60
CA SER A 119 -21.52 -17.58 -28.07
C SER A 119 -20.22 -16.80 -28.00
N ILE A 120 -19.29 -17.31 -27.19
CA ILE A 120 -17.88 -16.95 -27.26
C ILE A 120 -17.32 -17.44 -28.62
N PRO A 121 -16.58 -16.62 -29.38
CA PRO A 121 -16.07 -16.98 -30.71
C PRO A 121 -15.26 -18.28 -30.75
N GLU A 122 -14.38 -18.48 -29.78
CA GLU A 122 -13.47 -19.62 -29.70
C GLU A 122 -14.20 -20.95 -29.44
N LEU A 123 -15.47 -20.88 -29.00
CA LEU A 123 -16.29 -22.03 -28.59
C LEU A 123 -17.49 -22.26 -29.52
N LEU A 124 -17.49 -21.61 -30.69
CA LEU A 124 -18.57 -21.77 -31.66
C LEU A 124 -18.70 -23.23 -32.11
N GLY A 125 -19.86 -23.84 -31.89
CA GLY A 125 -20.14 -25.23 -32.25
C GLY A 125 -19.49 -26.28 -31.32
N SER A 126 -18.82 -25.87 -30.23
CA SER A 126 -18.29 -26.80 -29.25
C SER A 126 -19.39 -27.29 -28.29
N LYS A 127 -19.25 -28.53 -27.82
CA LYS A 127 -20.01 -29.04 -26.66
C LYS A 127 -19.48 -28.39 -25.37
N ASN A 128 -20.31 -28.39 -24.32
CA ASN A 128 -20.06 -27.78 -23.02
C ASN A 128 -19.84 -26.26 -23.09
N ASN A 129 -20.73 -25.59 -23.81
CA ASN A 129 -20.70 -24.15 -24.03
C ASN A 129 -21.99 -23.47 -23.53
N LEU A 130 -21.87 -22.24 -23.03
CA LEU A 130 -22.99 -21.41 -22.64
C LEU A 130 -23.29 -20.41 -23.77
N VAL A 131 -24.55 -20.35 -24.20
CA VAL A 131 -25.03 -19.31 -25.13
C VAL A 131 -26.02 -18.39 -24.44
N ILE A 132 -25.92 -17.08 -24.70
CA ILE A 132 -26.64 -16.03 -23.96
C ILE A 132 -27.45 -15.16 -24.90
N ASN A 133 -28.71 -14.88 -24.54
CA ASN A 133 -29.53 -13.86 -25.17
C ASN A 133 -29.61 -12.62 -24.24
N TYR A 134 -28.98 -11.53 -24.68
CA TYR A 134 -28.88 -10.27 -23.94
C TYR A 134 -29.75 -9.14 -24.51
N HIS A 135 -30.73 -9.45 -25.36
CA HIS A 135 -31.64 -8.43 -25.90
C HIS A 135 -32.59 -7.87 -24.83
N ASN A 136 -33.03 -6.62 -25.03
CA ASN A 136 -34.01 -5.90 -24.19
C ASN A 136 -33.63 -5.78 -22.70
N GLN A 137 -32.34 -5.62 -22.42
CA GLN A 137 -31.82 -5.42 -21.07
C GLN A 137 -31.47 -3.94 -20.81
N PRO A 138 -31.58 -3.46 -19.55
CA PRO A 138 -32.17 -4.14 -18.40
C PRO A 138 -33.70 -4.21 -18.48
N GLU A 139 -34.30 -5.25 -17.89
CA GLU A 139 -35.75 -5.40 -17.80
C GLU A 139 -36.33 -4.55 -16.65
N GLU A 140 -37.51 -3.95 -16.84
CA GLU A 140 -38.26 -3.32 -15.75
C GLU A 140 -39.09 -4.35 -14.97
N GLN A 141 -38.85 -4.41 -13.66
CA GLN A 141 -39.61 -5.23 -12.72
C GLN A 141 -40.97 -4.61 -12.36
N LYS A 142 -41.85 -5.40 -11.75
CA LYS A 142 -43.18 -4.91 -11.29
C LYS A 142 -43.11 -3.73 -10.31
N ASN A 143 -42.01 -3.62 -9.57
CA ASN A 143 -41.71 -2.53 -8.63
C ASN A 143 -40.97 -1.35 -9.30
N LYS A 144 -40.93 -1.30 -10.64
CA LYS A 144 -40.24 -0.29 -11.47
C LYS A 144 -38.71 -0.24 -11.32
N LYS A 145 -38.10 -1.20 -10.62
CA LYS A 145 -36.63 -1.34 -10.57
C LYS A 145 -36.13 -2.06 -11.82
N LYS A 146 -34.89 -1.77 -12.22
CA LYS A 146 -34.23 -2.41 -13.35
C LYS A 146 -33.51 -3.67 -12.89
N ILE A 147 -33.52 -4.72 -13.71
CA ILE A 147 -32.74 -5.94 -13.47
C ILE A 147 -32.14 -6.43 -14.79
N TYR A 148 -30.88 -6.85 -14.74
CA TYR A 148 -30.27 -7.61 -15.83
C TYR A 148 -30.59 -9.08 -15.64
N ARG A 149 -31.47 -9.61 -16.49
CA ARG A 149 -31.91 -11.00 -16.47
C ARG A 149 -31.96 -11.54 -17.88
N MET A 150 -30.98 -12.36 -18.20
CA MET A 150 -30.77 -12.91 -19.53
C MET A 150 -31.21 -14.38 -19.58
N SER A 151 -31.74 -14.77 -20.73
CA SER A 151 -32.04 -16.18 -21.02
C SER A 151 -30.81 -16.81 -21.65
N CYS A 152 -30.39 -17.96 -21.14
CA CYS A 152 -29.22 -18.68 -21.62
C CYS A 152 -29.60 -20.14 -21.95
N ARG A 153 -28.77 -20.80 -22.76
CA ARG A 153 -28.82 -22.25 -22.96
C ARG A 153 -27.44 -22.84 -22.74
N TRP A 154 -27.38 -23.94 -21.99
CA TRP A 154 -26.17 -24.75 -21.89
C TRP A 154 -26.21 -25.85 -22.93
N ILE A 155 -25.25 -25.84 -23.85
CA ILE A 155 -25.09 -26.84 -24.90
C ILE A 155 -24.25 -28.00 -24.33
N GLY A 156 -24.91 -28.97 -23.70
CA GLY A 156 -24.27 -30.15 -23.15
C GLY A 156 -23.94 -31.20 -24.23
N GLU A 157 -23.40 -32.35 -23.81
CA GLU A 157 -23.09 -33.41 -24.77
C GLU A 157 -24.32 -34.12 -25.33
N GLU A 158 -25.37 -34.27 -24.53
CA GLU A 158 -26.57 -35.05 -24.84
C GLU A 158 -27.82 -34.18 -25.02
N GLN A 159 -27.89 -33.03 -24.33
CA GLN A 159 -29.07 -32.17 -24.33
C GLN A 159 -28.71 -30.69 -24.14
N GLU A 160 -29.59 -29.82 -24.63
CA GLU A 160 -29.59 -28.39 -24.34
C GLU A 160 -30.44 -28.11 -23.11
N ILE A 161 -29.92 -27.33 -22.16
CA ILE A 161 -30.64 -27.01 -20.93
C ILE A 161 -30.87 -25.50 -20.83
N PRO A 162 -32.11 -25.05 -20.58
CA PRO A 162 -32.39 -23.65 -20.33
C PRO A 162 -31.81 -23.19 -18.98
N VAL A 163 -31.17 -22.02 -18.99
CA VAL A 163 -30.51 -21.40 -17.84
C VAL A 163 -30.96 -19.93 -17.75
N GLU A 164 -31.24 -19.45 -16.54
CA GLU A 164 -31.48 -18.01 -16.30
C GLU A 164 -30.23 -17.39 -15.67
N LEU A 165 -29.67 -16.35 -16.29
CA LEU A 165 -28.53 -15.61 -15.74
C LEU A 165 -28.97 -14.22 -15.27
N GLN A 166 -28.67 -13.89 -14.02
CA GLN A 166 -28.95 -12.59 -13.42
C GLN A 166 -27.65 -11.88 -13.03
N ILE A 167 -27.59 -10.56 -13.23
CA ILE A 167 -26.52 -9.72 -12.66
C ILE A 167 -27.13 -8.90 -11.52
N LYS A 168 -26.48 -8.93 -10.36
CA LYS A 168 -26.90 -8.15 -9.18
C LYS A 168 -25.69 -7.64 -8.41
N SER A 169 -25.80 -6.45 -7.84
CA SER A 169 -24.93 -5.99 -6.76
C SER A 169 -25.29 -6.66 -5.44
N LEU A 170 -24.39 -6.62 -4.47
CA LEU A 170 -24.67 -7.10 -3.10
C LEU A 170 -25.92 -6.41 -2.53
N ILE A 171 -26.07 -5.12 -2.76
CA ILE A 171 -27.22 -4.34 -2.31
C ILE A 171 -28.51 -4.81 -2.96
N ASN A 172 -28.56 -4.94 -4.29
CA ASN A 172 -29.76 -5.41 -4.99
C ASN A 172 -30.08 -6.89 -4.71
N MET A 173 -29.06 -7.71 -4.44
CA MET A 173 -29.25 -9.08 -3.96
C MET A 173 -29.88 -9.09 -2.57
N PHE A 174 -29.28 -8.38 -1.61
CA PHE A 174 -29.74 -8.34 -0.23
C PHE A 174 -31.15 -7.78 -0.11
N TRP A 175 -31.43 -6.69 -0.82
CA TRP A 175 -32.75 -6.11 -0.94
C TRP A 175 -33.79 -7.13 -1.47
N GLY A 176 -33.46 -7.84 -2.55
CA GLY A 176 -34.35 -8.84 -3.13
C GLY A 176 -34.59 -10.04 -2.22
N GLU A 177 -33.61 -10.45 -1.41
CA GLU A 177 -33.78 -11.51 -0.42
C GLU A 177 -34.61 -11.03 0.79
N ILE A 178 -34.46 -9.78 1.27
CA ILE A 178 -35.35 -9.18 2.27
C ILE A 178 -36.80 -9.12 1.76
N GLU A 179 -37.00 -8.62 0.54
CA GLU A 179 -38.32 -8.56 -0.08
C GLU A 179 -38.96 -9.95 -0.15
N HIS A 180 -38.17 -10.95 -0.55
CA HIS A 180 -38.62 -12.34 -0.62
C HIS A 180 -38.86 -12.97 0.76
N MET A 181 -38.07 -12.68 1.79
CA MET A 181 -38.31 -13.26 3.12
C MET A 181 -39.52 -12.64 3.83
N LEU A 182 -39.68 -11.33 3.73
CA LEU A 182 -40.70 -10.59 4.50
C LEU A 182 -42.05 -10.49 3.78
N PHE A 183 -42.06 -10.35 2.45
CA PHE A 183 -43.29 -10.00 1.69
C PHE A 183 -43.73 -11.08 0.71
N TYR A 184 -43.02 -12.21 0.64
CA TYR A 184 -43.45 -13.29 -0.21
C TYR A 184 -44.79 -13.88 0.27
N LYS A 185 -45.76 -13.80 -0.64
CA LYS A 185 -47.18 -14.24 -0.60
C LYS A 185 -48.26 -13.27 -0.10
N ASN A 186 -47.99 -12.11 0.51
CA ASN A 186 -49.07 -11.29 1.11
C ASN A 186 -48.90 -9.77 0.99
N TYR A 187 -48.53 -9.24 -0.19
CA TYR A 187 -48.53 -7.78 -0.42
C TYR A 187 -49.90 -7.13 -0.08
N THR A 188 -50.99 -7.88 -0.22
CA THR A 188 -52.37 -7.40 -0.07
C THR A 188 -53.03 -7.78 1.26
N TYR A 189 -52.47 -8.74 2.01
CA TYR A 189 -53.15 -9.34 3.18
C TYR A 189 -52.56 -8.92 4.54
N MET A 190 -51.46 -8.16 4.56
CA MET A 190 -50.94 -7.57 5.79
C MET A 190 -51.61 -6.22 6.05
N ILE A 191 -52.42 -6.17 7.12
CA ILE A 191 -52.94 -4.92 7.70
C ILE A 191 -51.75 -3.98 7.95
N GLY A 192 -51.75 -2.77 7.36
CA GLY A 192 -50.65 -1.80 7.47
C GLY A 192 -49.71 -1.72 6.26
N SER A 193 -50.18 -2.04 5.04
CA SER A 193 -49.39 -2.01 3.79
C SER A 193 -48.47 -0.79 3.65
N ASP A 194 -48.98 0.41 3.95
CA ASP A 194 -48.23 1.65 3.78
C ASP A 194 -47.05 1.77 4.76
N PHE A 195 -47.20 1.26 6.00
CA PHE A 195 -46.12 1.25 6.99
C PHE A 195 -44.97 0.36 6.54
N TYR A 196 -45.28 -0.85 6.06
CA TYR A 196 -44.26 -1.77 5.56
C TYR A 196 -43.61 -1.28 4.27
N THR A 197 -44.38 -0.72 3.33
CA THR A 197 -43.83 -0.08 2.12
C THR A 197 -42.90 1.07 2.48
N ASN A 198 -43.26 1.92 3.46
CA ASN A 198 -42.41 3.02 3.92
C ASN A 198 -41.11 2.54 4.58
N ILE A 199 -41.17 1.50 5.43
CA ILE A 199 -39.96 0.90 6.03
C ILE A 199 -39.07 0.29 4.95
N MET A 200 -39.67 -0.41 4.01
CA MET A 200 -38.95 -0.96 2.86
C MET A 200 -38.24 0.15 2.10
N ASP A 201 -38.95 1.21 1.69
CA ASP A 201 -38.32 2.33 1.00
C ASP A 201 -37.19 2.98 1.83
N SER A 202 -37.32 3.02 3.16
CA SER A 202 -36.26 3.50 4.05
C SER A 202 -35.04 2.58 4.07
N ILE A 203 -35.22 1.25 4.15
CA ILE A 203 -34.12 0.28 4.09
C ILE A 203 -33.43 0.38 2.73
N PHE A 204 -34.18 0.49 1.63
CA PHE A 204 -33.60 0.66 0.30
C PHE A 204 -32.75 1.94 0.22
N LYS A 205 -33.24 3.07 0.73
CA LYS A 205 -32.48 4.33 0.78
C LYS A 205 -31.18 4.20 1.58
N ASN A 206 -31.22 3.51 2.73
CA ASN A 206 -30.02 3.26 3.53
C ASN A 206 -29.01 2.38 2.79
N LEU A 207 -29.47 1.34 2.10
CA LEU A 207 -28.61 0.48 1.30
C LEU A 207 -27.95 1.23 0.14
N VAL A 208 -28.68 2.15 -0.52
CA VAL A 208 -28.12 3.05 -1.55
C VAL A 208 -27.07 3.99 -0.97
N ALA A 209 -27.28 4.51 0.24
CA ALA A 209 -26.29 5.36 0.90
C ALA A 209 -25.00 4.59 1.24
N ILE A 210 -25.12 3.33 1.67
CA ILE A 210 -23.97 2.45 1.92
C ILE A 210 -23.21 2.18 0.61
N ASP A 211 -23.92 1.90 -0.49
CA ASP A 211 -23.29 1.71 -1.81
C ASP A 211 -22.47 2.94 -2.23
N ALA A 212 -23.01 4.15 -2.05
CA ALA A 212 -22.30 5.39 -2.38
C ALA A 212 -21.02 5.58 -1.54
N GLN A 213 -21.04 5.21 -0.25
CA GLN A 213 -19.86 5.25 0.60
C GLN A 213 -18.82 4.20 0.19
N LEU A 214 -19.25 2.98 -0.11
CA LEU A 214 -18.36 1.92 -0.60
C LEU A 214 -17.73 2.29 -1.94
N LYS A 215 -18.49 2.95 -2.83
CA LYS A 215 -17.98 3.48 -4.09
C LYS A 215 -16.90 4.53 -3.87
N GLN A 216 -17.10 5.48 -2.95
CA GLN A 216 -16.10 6.49 -2.62
C GLN A 216 -14.80 5.86 -2.09
N MET A 217 -14.91 4.89 -1.19
CA MET A 217 -13.77 4.16 -0.65
C MET A 217 -13.05 3.35 -1.73
N SER A 218 -13.79 2.62 -2.58
CA SER A 218 -13.23 1.86 -3.70
C SER A 218 -12.51 2.76 -4.69
N HIS A 219 -13.05 3.94 -4.99
CA HIS A 219 -12.42 4.93 -5.87
C HIS A 219 -11.12 5.48 -5.28
N GLN A 220 -11.11 5.80 -3.99
CA GLN A 220 -9.91 6.26 -3.29
C GLN A 220 -8.81 5.19 -3.26
N LEU A 221 -9.17 3.91 -3.20
CA LEU A 221 -8.20 2.81 -3.20
C LEU A 221 -7.73 2.43 -4.61
N SER A 222 -8.57 2.56 -5.64
CA SER A 222 -8.26 2.12 -7.00
C SER A 222 -7.46 3.14 -7.82
N GLN A 223 -7.49 4.43 -7.46
CA GLN A 223 -6.73 5.47 -8.16
C GLN A 223 -5.30 5.67 -7.65
N LYS A 224 -4.94 5.05 -6.51
CA LYS A 224 -3.62 5.29 -5.91
C LYS A 224 -2.55 4.45 -6.57
N SER A 225 -1.44 5.09 -6.93
CA SER A 225 -0.23 4.40 -7.38
C SER A 225 0.29 3.45 -6.30
N LYS A 226 1.10 2.46 -6.66
CA LYS A 226 1.75 1.56 -5.68
C LYS A 226 2.57 2.35 -4.65
N GLU A 227 3.20 3.45 -5.08
CA GLU A 227 3.94 4.37 -4.21
C GLU A 227 3.00 5.00 -3.16
N GLU A 228 1.85 5.53 -3.59
CA GLU A 228 0.88 6.18 -2.70
C GLU A 228 0.27 5.19 -1.71
N GLN A 229 -0.10 3.97 -2.16
CA GLN A 229 -0.57 2.91 -1.27
C GLN A 229 0.48 2.55 -0.22
N PHE A 230 1.75 2.51 -0.62
CA PHE A 230 2.85 2.21 0.29
C PHE A 230 3.07 3.33 1.31
N GLN A 231 2.94 4.59 0.91
CA GLN A 231 3.00 5.73 1.82
C GLN A 231 1.83 5.74 2.82
N GLU A 232 0.61 5.42 2.36
CA GLU A 232 -0.53 5.31 3.28
C GLU A 232 -0.35 4.19 4.29
N MET A 233 0.22 3.04 3.89
CA MET A 233 0.54 1.97 4.83
C MET A 233 1.55 2.43 5.89
N LYS A 234 2.56 3.22 5.52
CA LYS A 234 3.52 3.80 6.49
C LYS A 234 2.83 4.76 7.45
N GLN A 235 1.97 5.65 6.95
CA GLN A 235 1.22 6.59 7.78
C GLN A 235 0.24 5.88 8.72
N MET A 236 -0.47 4.86 8.22
CA MET A 236 -1.33 4.01 9.05
C MET A 236 -0.53 3.33 10.16
N PHE A 237 0.67 2.84 9.85
CA PHE A 237 1.52 2.18 10.83
C PHE A 237 2.07 3.16 11.88
N ALA A 238 2.55 4.34 11.48
CA ALA A 238 2.96 5.39 12.41
C ALA A 238 1.80 5.80 13.33
N LYS A 239 0.58 5.90 12.79
CA LYS A 239 -0.62 6.20 13.59
C LYS A 239 -1.00 5.08 14.56
N LEU A 240 -0.83 3.82 14.16
CA LEU A 240 -1.02 2.69 15.07
C LEU A 240 0.00 2.72 16.21
N MET A 241 1.29 2.93 15.90
CA MET A 241 2.35 3.07 16.90
C MET A 241 2.03 4.19 17.89
N TYR A 242 1.59 5.36 17.40
CA TYR A 242 1.11 6.45 18.24
C TYR A 242 -0.02 5.97 19.18
N ASN A 243 -1.08 5.38 18.64
CA ASN A 243 -2.21 4.94 19.45
C ASN A 243 -1.84 3.84 20.47
N MET A 244 -0.80 3.05 20.19
CA MET A 244 -0.36 1.95 21.04
C MET A 244 0.59 2.40 22.16
N PHE A 245 1.50 3.33 21.88
CA PHE A 245 2.59 3.66 22.80
C PHE A 245 2.50 5.04 23.44
N TYR A 246 1.58 5.90 22.99
CA TYR A 246 1.47 7.27 23.49
C TYR A 246 1.29 7.30 25.02
N GLU A 247 0.34 6.54 25.56
CA GLU A 247 0.13 6.46 27.02
C GLU A 247 1.32 5.78 27.72
N ASN A 248 1.94 4.77 27.11
CA ASN A 248 3.09 4.10 27.70
C ASN A 248 4.31 5.02 27.86
N PHE A 249 4.59 5.88 26.87
CA PHE A 249 5.64 6.89 27.01
C PHE A 249 5.30 7.89 28.11
N ARG A 250 4.02 8.26 28.23
CA ARG A 250 3.56 9.16 29.29
C ARG A 250 3.73 8.55 30.69
N GLU A 251 3.39 7.29 30.86
CA GLU A 251 3.43 6.60 32.16
C GLU A 251 4.86 6.20 32.56
N GLU A 252 5.68 5.72 31.62
CA GLU A 252 6.96 5.04 31.92
C GLU A 252 8.21 5.86 31.59
N LEU A 253 8.12 6.84 30.67
CA LEU A 253 9.26 7.67 30.26
C LEU A 253 9.15 9.09 30.81
N ILE A 254 8.03 9.77 30.57
CA ILE A 254 7.88 11.18 30.96
C ILE A 254 6.42 11.55 31.24
N ASP A 255 6.13 12.01 32.47
CA ASP A 255 4.77 12.36 32.92
C ASP A 255 4.31 13.75 32.41
N ILE A 256 4.42 13.98 31.09
CA ILE A 256 3.85 15.13 30.38
C ILE A 256 3.32 14.71 29.01
N GLU A 257 2.35 15.46 28.50
CA GLU A 257 1.85 15.28 27.13
C GLU A 257 2.88 15.80 26.12
N LEU A 258 3.55 14.88 25.43
CA LEU A 258 4.49 15.16 24.36
C LEU A 258 4.09 14.48 23.07
N ASP A 259 4.40 15.16 21.97
CA ASP A 259 4.14 14.66 20.64
C ASP A 259 5.35 13.90 20.10
N PHE A 260 5.28 12.56 20.14
CA PHE A 260 6.33 11.66 19.64
C PHE A 260 6.17 11.26 18.17
N ARG A 261 5.37 11.99 17.36
CA ARG A 261 5.18 11.67 15.92
C ARG A 261 6.49 11.44 15.18
N GLU A 262 7.48 12.30 15.36
CA GLU A 262 8.80 12.19 14.72
C GLU A 262 9.54 10.88 15.07
N VAL A 263 9.36 10.37 16.29
CA VAL A 263 9.93 9.07 16.72
C VAL A 263 9.28 7.92 15.96
N TYR A 264 7.94 7.94 15.84
CA TYR A 264 7.21 6.90 15.12
C TYR A 264 7.52 6.94 13.63
N ASP A 265 7.55 8.13 13.02
CA ASP A 265 7.84 8.29 11.59
C ASP A 265 9.25 7.79 11.25
N LEU A 266 10.25 8.14 12.06
CA LEU A 266 11.61 7.62 11.88
C LEU A 266 11.69 6.11 12.10
N MET A 267 10.97 5.57 13.09
CA MET A 267 10.91 4.11 13.32
C MET A 267 10.32 3.38 12.12
N VAL A 268 9.20 3.86 11.58
CA VAL A 268 8.59 3.31 10.37
C VAL A 268 9.55 3.41 9.19
N GLN A 269 10.26 4.54 9.05
CA GLN A 269 11.25 4.72 7.98
C GLN A 269 12.38 3.68 8.07
N ILE A 270 12.86 3.37 9.27
CA ILE A 270 13.89 2.34 9.49
C ILE A 270 13.35 0.95 9.13
N GLU A 271 12.21 0.56 9.69
CA GLU A 271 11.63 -0.79 9.49
C GLU A 271 11.20 -1.04 8.03
N PHE A 272 10.88 0.02 7.28
CA PHE A 272 10.45 -0.07 5.88
C PHE A 272 11.57 0.18 4.86
N LYS A 273 12.82 0.39 5.30
CA LYS A 273 13.93 0.79 4.40
C LYS A 273 14.19 -0.20 3.24
N ASP A 274 14.06 -1.50 3.49
CA ASP A 274 14.29 -2.58 2.51
C ASP A 274 12.99 -3.18 1.95
N VAL A 275 11.86 -2.56 2.29
CA VAL A 275 10.54 -3.04 1.89
C VAL A 275 10.15 -2.41 0.55
N THR A 276 10.12 -3.22 -0.50
CA THR A 276 9.81 -2.77 -1.87
C THR A 276 8.45 -3.25 -2.39
N THR A 277 7.72 -4.05 -1.60
CA THR A 277 6.43 -4.62 -2.01
C THR A 277 5.38 -4.53 -0.90
N ILE A 278 4.12 -4.39 -1.30
CA ILE A 278 2.97 -4.33 -0.38
C ILE A 278 2.89 -5.59 0.48
N GLY A 279 3.12 -6.79 -0.08
CA GLY A 279 3.10 -8.03 0.70
C GLY A 279 4.19 -8.10 1.78
N ARG A 280 5.40 -7.59 1.49
CA ARG A 280 6.45 -7.47 2.53
C ARG A 280 6.09 -6.43 3.57
N ALA A 281 5.49 -5.31 3.17
CA ALA A 281 5.00 -4.27 4.05
C ALA A 281 3.98 -4.83 5.06
N GLN A 282 3.02 -5.63 4.59
CA GLN A 282 2.04 -6.30 5.43
C GLN A 282 2.69 -7.28 6.41
N ASN A 283 3.69 -8.05 5.97
CA ASN A 283 4.43 -8.97 6.84
C ASN A 283 5.24 -8.24 7.91
N THR A 284 5.95 -7.16 7.55
CA THR A 284 6.66 -6.31 8.51
C THR A 284 5.70 -5.72 9.53
N MET A 285 4.57 -5.18 9.08
CA MET A 285 3.52 -4.63 9.95
C MET A 285 2.97 -5.70 10.90
N THR A 286 2.68 -6.90 10.40
CA THR A 286 2.18 -8.01 11.22
C THR A 286 3.21 -8.47 12.25
N LYS A 287 4.48 -8.57 11.86
CA LYS A 287 5.58 -8.90 12.78
C LYS A 287 5.67 -7.89 13.91
N LEU A 288 5.70 -6.59 13.58
CA LEU A 288 5.80 -5.52 14.58
C LEU A 288 4.58 -5.52 15.49
N ILE A 289 3.37 -5.61 14.95
CA ILE A 289 2.14 -5.70 15.75
C ILE A 289 2.20 -6.89 16.72
N ASN A 290 2.64 -8.07 16.26
CA ASN A 290 2.75 -9.25 17.12
C ASN A 290 3.81 -9.10 18.21
N THR A 291 4.96 -8.48 17.91
CA THR A 291 5.98 -8.16 18.91
C THR A 291 5.45 -7.22 19.99
N VAL A 292 4.52 -6.33 19.64
CA VAL A 292 3.95 -5.35 20.59
C VAL A 292 2.76 -5.89 21.39
N TYR A 293 2.02 -6.88 20.87
CA TYR A 293 0.90 -7.49 21.61
C TYR A 293 1.34 -8.23 22.88
N ASP A 294 2.61 -8.62 22.99
CA ASP A 294 3.21 -9.19 24.20
C ASP A 294 3.66 -8.09 25.19
N ARG A 295 2.69 -7.27 25.64
CA ARG A 295 2.82 -5.98 26.35
C ARG A 295 3.69 -5.93 27.63
N SER A 296 4.35 -7.01 28.03
CA SER A 296 5.04 -7.11 29.32
C SER A 296 6.38 -6.36 29.41
N GLU A 297 6.92 -5.87 28.28
CA GLU A 297 8.29 -5.32 28.21
C GLU A 297 8.39 -3.78 28.18
N PHE A 298 7.28 -3.05 27.99
CA PHE A 298 7.31 -1.59 27.98
C PHE A 298 7.22 -1.03 29.41
N THR A 299 8.35 -1.00 30.10
CA THR A 299 8.49 -0.45 31.45
C THR A 299 9.63 0.57 31.48
N SER A 300 9.73 1.34 32.56
CA SER A 300 10.80 2.33 32.76
C SER A 300 12.22 1.75 32.58
N SER A 301 12.40 0.44 32.79
CA SER A 301 13.66 -0.27 32.57
C SER A 301 14.10 -0.35 31.11
N LEU A 302 13.17 -0.22 30.16
CA LEU A 302 13.45 -0.16 28.73
C LEU A 302 14.36 1.02 28.38
N PHE A 303 14.19 2.13 29.10
CA PHE A 303 14.90 3.39 28.94
C PHE A 303 16.13 3.51 29.85
N ALA A 304 16.39 2.50 30.68
CA ALA A 304 17.60 2.42 31.49
C ALA A 304 18.73 1.84 30.64
N PHE A 305 19.53 2.72 30.04
CA PHE A 305 20.62 2.33 29.16
C PHE A 305 21.96 2.25 29.88
N GLU A 306 22.73 1.21 29.57
CA GLU A 306 24.13 1.09 29.99
C GLU A 306 25.02 2.06 29.19
N ASN A 307 26.31 2.13 29.53
CA ASN A 307 27.29 2.87 28.73
C ASN A 307 27.55 2.15 27.41
N TYR A 308 27.56 2.92 26.31
CA TYR A 308 28.03 2.43 25.02
C TYR A 308 29.52 2.05 25.11
N ASP A 309 29.85 0.81 24.72
CA ASP A 309 31.22 0.30 24.76
C ASP A 309 31.84 0.28 23.37
N LEU A 310 32.79 1.19 23.12
CA LEU A 310 33.54 1.25 21.87
C LEU A 310 34.42 0.02 21.61
N ASN A 311 34.77 -0.76 22.63
CA ASN A 311 35.63 -1.93 22.44
C ASN A 311 34.86 -3.12 21.89
N SER A 312 33.55 -3.19 22.12
CA SER A 312 32.68 -4.24 21.63
C SER A 312 31.88 -3.86 20.38
N THR A 313 32.11 -2.65 19.83
CA THR A 313 31.40 -2.20 18.63
C THR A 313 31.76 -3.01 17.38
N ILE A 314 30.75 -3.26 16.55
CA ILE A 314 30.88 -3.81 15.20
C ILE A 314 30.90 -2.73 14.11
N LEU A 315 30.83 -1.44 14.49
CA LEU A 315 30.83 -0.34 13.54
C LEU A 315 32.19 -0.20 12.84
N ARG A 316 32.11 0.13 11.54
CA ARG A 316 33.28 0.58 10.77
C ARG A 316 33.79 1.91 11.32
N GLU A 317 35.08 2.18 11.13
CA GLU A 317 35.77 3.35 11.69
C GLU A 317 35.02 4.68 11.47
N GLU A 318 34.42 4.86 10.29
CA GLU A 318 33.68 6.08 9.92
C GLU A 318 32.43 6.30 10.75
N ARG A 319 31.80 5.21 11.19
CA ARG A 319 30.52 5.22 11.91
C ARG A 319 30.70 5.15 13.41
N LYS A 320 31.91 4.85 13.90
CA LYS A 320 32.21 4.86 15.35
C LYS A 320 31.94 6.23 15.97
N GLU A 321 32.23 7.33 15.27
CA GLU A 321 31.91 8.70 15.71
C GLU A 321 30.38 8.85 15.91
N LEU A 322 29.56 8.29 15.02
CA LEU A 322 28.11 8.28 15.17
C LEU A 322 27.65 7.41 16.35
N GLY A 323 28.24 6.22 16.52
CA GLY A 323 27.95 5.35 17.67
C GLY A 323 28.23 6.03 19.01
N VAL A 324 29.35 6.74 19.13
CA VAL A 324 29.68 7.57 20.31
C VAL A 324 28.60 8.61 20.56
N VAL A 325 28.18 9.35 19.53
CA VAL A 325 27.18 10.41 19.67
C VAL A 325 25.81 9.85 20.07
N LEU A 326 25.37 8.75 19.46
CA LEU A 326 24.12 8.08 19.82
C LEU A 326 24.17 7.51 21.25
N GLY A 327 25.33 7.00 21.69
CA GLY A 327 25.55 6.57 23.07
C GLY A 327 25.54 7.70 24.08
N GLN A 328 25.99 8.89 23.70
CA GLN A 328 25.81 10.09 24.53
C GLN A 328 24.36 10.54 24.57
N LEU A 329 23.65 10.46 23.44
CA LEU A 329 22.24 10.85 23.34
C LEU A 329 21.32 9.93 24.13
N SER A 330 21.59 8.63 24.18
CA SER A 330 20.84 7.69 25.02
C SER A 330 20.94 8.04 26.51
N GLN A 331 21.99 8.74 26.93
CA GLN A 331 22.20 9.18 28.32
C GLN A 331 21.91 10.67 28.55
N SER A 332 21.49 11.37 27.49
CA SER A 332 21.20 12.80 27.55
C SER A 332 19.80 13.06 28.13
N ASN A 333 19.43 14.33 28.27
CA ASN A 333 18.05 14.70 28.61
C ASN A 333 17.14 14.80 27.36
N ASP A 334 17.60 14.34 26.19
CA ASP A 334 16.81 14.35 24.97
C ASP A 334 15.84 13.15 24.95
N VAL A 335 14.61 13.43 25.38
CA VAL A 335 13.53 12.46 25.51
C VAL A 335 13.16 11.82 24.18
N TYR A 336 13.34 12.53 23.06
CA TYR A 336 13.01 11.99 21.73
C TYR A 336 14.01 10.90 21.32
N TRP A 337 15.31 11.10 21.56
CA TRP A 337 16.31 10.08 21.32
C TRP A 337 16.17 8.89 22.27
N ILE A 338 15.91 9.13 23.56
CA ILE A 338 15.63 8.07 24.52
C ILE A 338 14.44 7.22 24.06
N ALA A 339 13.35 7.87 23.63
CA ALA A 339 12.16 7.21 23.13
C ALA A 339 12.45 6.37 21.89
N LEU A 340 13.18 6.92 20.90
CA LEU A 340 13.55 6.20 19.68
C LEU A 340 14.41 4.96 20.00
N ILE A 341 15.45 5.12 20.81
CA ILE A 341 16.39 4.04 21.14
C ILE A 341 15.69 2.94 21.95
N GLY A 342 14.84 3.31 22.91
CA GLY A 342 14.03 2.37 23.68
C GLY A 342 13.05 1.60 22.80
N LEU A 343 12.34 2.30 21.91
CA LEU A 343 11.42 1.67 20.96
C LEU A 343 12.15 0.74 19.98
N TYR A 344 13.31 1.15 19.47
CA TYR A 344 14.13 0.32 18.59
C TYR A 344 14.57 -0.97 19.31
N ARG A 345 15.02 -0.85 20.56
CA ARG A 345 15.43 -1.99 21.40
C ARG A 345 14.30 -3.00 21.57
N LEU A 346 13.09 -2.51 21.87
CA LEU A 346 11.89 -3.33 22.05
C LEU A 346 11.53 -4.08 20.76
N LEU A 347 11.42 -3.37 19.63
CA LEU A 347 10.96 -3.97 18.38
C LEU A 347 11.96 -4.96 17.78
N ASN A 348 13.27 -4.73 18.00
CA ASN A 348 14.34 -5.59 17.49
C ASN A 348 14.84 -6.63 18.50
N ASN A 349 14.24 -6.69 19.70
CA ASN A 349 14.58 -7.61 20.80
C ASN A 349 16.09 -7.70 21.07
N LYS A 350 16.70 -6.53 21.30
CA LYS A 350 18.15 -6.39 21.51
C LYS A 350 18.49 -6.32 23.00
N GLN A 351 19.48 -7.09 23.43
CA GLN A 351 19.81 -7.22 24.85
C GLN A 351 20.71 -6.08 25.35
N SER A 352 21.75 -5.74 24.59
CA SER A 352 22.74 -4.71 24.96
C SER A 352 22.52 -3.39 24.24
N ILE A 353 22.87 -2.28 24.91
CA ILE A 353 22.82 -0.94 24.31
C ILE A 353 23.83 -0.78 23.16
N THR A 354 25.01 -1.42 23.25
CA THR A 354 26.01 -1.38 22.18
C THR A 354 25.46 -1.98 20.89
N GLU A 355 24.77 -3.12 20.98
CA GLU A 355 24.14 -3.74 19.82
C GLU A 355 23.01 -2.86 19.23
N VAL A 356 22.18 -2.26 20.10
CA VAL A 356 21.13 -1.32 19.67
C VAL A 356 21.73 -0.15 18.91
N ILE A 357 22.74 0.50 19.47
CA ILE A 357 23.39 1.68 18.88
C ILE A 357 24.09 1.31 17.57
N ASP A 358 24.79 0.19 17.51
CA ASP A 358 25.51 -0.23 16.31
C ASP A 358 24.55 -0.55 15.16
N CYS A 359 23.44 -1.24 15.45
CA CYS A 359 22.40 -1.50 14.45
C CYS A 359 21.72 -0.19 14.02
N LEU A 360 21.32 0.65 14.97
CA LEU A 360 20.66 1.93 14.68
C LEU A 360 21.58 2.86 13.87
N ALA A 361 22.86 2.99 14.23
CA ALA A 361 23.83 3.80 13.49
C ALA A 361 23.97 3.33 12.04
N ASN A 362 24.00 2.00 11.80
CA ASN A 362 24.04 1.45 10.46
C ASN A 362 22.76 1.71 9.67
N ASP A 363 21.60 1.60 10.33
CA ASP A 363 20.30 1.86 9.73
C ASP A 363 20.15 3.33 9.33
N LEU A 364 20.50 4.26 10.22
CA LEU A 364 20.46 5.69 9.95
C LEU A 364 21.43 6.08 8.82
N MET A 365 22.66 5.54 8.82
CA MET A 365 23.62 5.80 7.74
C MET A 365 23.23 5.16 6.42
N SER A 366 22.41 4.10 6.42
CA SER A 366 21.91 3.49 5.20
C SER A 366 21.06 4.46 4.36
N PHE A 367 20.39 5.43 5.00
CA PHE A 367 19.64 6.47 4.30
C PHE A 367 20.51 7.36 3.40
N TYR A 368 21.81 7.43 3.68
CA TYR A 368 22.79 8.20 2.92
C TYR A 368 23.67 7.34 2.00
N SER A 369 23.46 6.02 1.96
CA SER A 369 24.19 5.12 1.06
C SER A 369 23.97 5.43 -0.43
N ARG A 370 22.88 6.13 -0.77
CA ARG A 370 22.54 6.54 -2.13
C ARG A 370 23.56 7.48 -2.77
N PHE A 371 24.46 8.10 -2.00
CA PHE A 371 25.53 8.95 -2.57
C PHE A 371 26.51 8.18 -3.45
N ASP A 372 26.48 6.84 -3.47
CA ASP A 372 27.21 6.07 -4.48
C ASP A 372 26.80 6.43 -5.93
N SER A 373 25.62 7.04 -6.14
CA SER A 373 25.18 7.50 -7.47
C SER A 373 25.98 8.68 -8.04
N ILE A 374 26.84 9.34 -7.26
CA ILE A 374 27.68 10.46 -7.75
C ILE A 374 28.83 9.99 -8.63
N PHE A 375 29.21 8.70 -8.51
CA PHE A 375 30.33 8.11 -9.22
C PHE A 375 29.86 7.54 -10.55
N ASP A 376 30.57 7.90 -11.62
CA ASP A 376 30.35 7.32 -12.94
C ASP A 376 31.08 5.97 -13.04
N PRO A 377 30.70 5.07 -13.97
CA PRO A 377 31.37 3.77 -14.12
C PRO A 377 32.89 3.86 -14.33
N GLU A 378 33.36 4.97 -14.90
CA GLU A 378 34.78 5.27 -15.14
C GLU A 378 35.54 5.56 -13.83
N ASP A 379 34.84 6.00 -12.78
CA ASP A 379 35.40 6.35 -11.47
C ASP A 379 35.72 5.10 -10.62
N GLU A 380 35.25 3.91 -11.01
CA GLU A 380 35.43 2.68 -10.22
C GLU A 380 36.90 2.31 -9.98
N ALA A 381 37.78 2.63 -10.92
CA ALA A 381 39.21 2.34 -10.82
C ALA A 381 40.00 3.44 -10.09
N ALA A 382 39.37 4.56 -9.71
CA ALA A 382 40.04 5.70 -9.10
C ALA A 382 40.52 5.39 -7.68
N ILE A 383 41.83 5.51 -7.44
CA ILE A 383 42.45 5.24 -6.13
C ILE A 383 41.91 6.21 -5.05
N GLY A 384 41.51 7.43 -5.43
CA GLY A 384 40.93 8.41 -4.52
C GLY A 384 39.46 8.16 -4.16
N LYS A 385 38.73 7.31 -4.89
CA LYS A 385 37.28 7.06 -4.65
C LYS A 385 36.97 6.56 -3.24
N PRO A 386 37.69 5.56 -2.67
CA PRO A 386 37.45 5.12 -1.29
C PRO A 386 37.65 6.24 -0.26
N LEU A 387 38.69 7.07 -0.42
CA LEU A 387 38.93 8.22 0.44
C LEU A 387 37.81 9.25 0.32
N TYR A 388 37.32 9.50 -0.90
CA TYR A 388 36.22 10.42 -1.14
C TYR A 388 34.93 9.97 -0.47
N LYS A 389 34.52 8.71 -0.69
CA LYS A 389 33.36 8.12 -0.03
C LYS A 389 33.45 8.16 1.50
N ARG A 390 34.63 7.82 2.04
CA ARG A 390 34.91 7.84 3.48
C ARG A 390 34.80 9.26 4.05
N GLY A 391 35.35 10.26 3.36
CA GLY A 391 35.26 11.66 3.74
C GLY A 391 33.82 12.19 3.76
N ILE A 392 32.98 11.75 2.81
CA ILE A 392 31.55 12.09 2.78
C ILE A 392 30.83 11.53 4.00
N GLU A 393 30.99 10.23 4.30
CA GLU A 393 30.36 9.61 5.48
C GLU A 393 30.78 10.33 6.77
N LEU A 394 32.09 10.59 6.95
CA LEU A 394 32.62 11.33 8.09
C LEU A 394 32.06 12.76 8.18
N GLY A 395 31.85 13.43 7.05
CA GLY A 395 31.28 14.78 6.99
C GLY A 395 29.82 14.82 7.42
N ILE A 396 29.01 13.87 6.96
CA ILE A 396 27.59 13.73 7.37
C ILE A 396 27.51 13.46 8.87
N VAL A 397 28.32 12.52 9.38
CA VAL A 397 28.38 12.20 10.80
C VAL A 397 28.80 13.41 11.62
N ASN A 398 29.76 14.21 11.14
CA ASN A 398 30.22 15.40 11.84
C ASN A 398 29.18 16.53 11.87
N ALA A 399 28.43 16.73 10.79
CA ALA A 399 27.31 17.67 10.78
C ALA A 399 26.24 17.24 11.80
N PHE A 400 25.85 15.96 11.78
CA PHE A 400 24.92 15.41 12.77
C PHE A 400 25.45 15.56 14.20
N SER A 401 26.74 15.32 14.43
CA SER A 401 27.38 15.44 15.75
C SER A 401 27.27 16.84 16.34
N ASN A 402 27.10 17.87 15.51
CA ASN A 402 26.88 19.26 15.96
C ASN A 402 25.39 19.59 16.10
N TYR A 403 24.54 19.02 15.25
CA TYR A 403 23.11 19.32 15.22
C TYR A 403 22.26 18.48 16.21
N LYS A 404 22.52 17.17 16.29
CA LYS A 404 21.98 16.20 17.27
C LYS A 404 20.46 16.04 17.36
N LYS A 405 19.65 16.56 16.43
CA LYS A 405 18.19 16.33 16.41
C LYS A 405 17.78 15.19 15.49
N LEU A 406 16.66 14.54 15.80
CA LEU A 406 16.08 13.42 15.04
C LEU A 406 15.71 13.79 13.60
N ASP A 407 15.18 14.99 13.42
CA ASP A 407 14.70 15.52 12.15
C ASP A 407 15.78 15.55 11.04
N PHE A 408 17.06 15.45 11.43
CA PHE A 408 18.19 15.20 10.53
C PHE A 408 17.99 13.98 9.63
N PHE A 409 17.38 12.91 10.16
CA PHE A 409 17.22 11.63 9.46
C PHE A 409 15.85 11.42 8.84
N ILE A 410 14.89 12.32 9.09
CA ILE A 410 13.50 12.21 8.61
C ILE A 410 13.43 12.70 7.16
N ILE A 411 12.93 11.84 6.25
CA ILE A 411 12.81 12.10 4.80
C ILE A 411 12.12 13.44 4.52
N GLU A 412 10.98 13.69 5.18
CA GLU A 412 10.12 14.84 4.92
C GLU A 412 10.67 16.16 5.47
N VAL A 413 11.65 16.11 6.38
CA VAL A 413 12.19 17.32 7.04
C VAL A 413 13.52 17.75 6.42
N TYR A 414 14.60 17.02 6.70
CA TYR A 414 15.94 17.37 6.22
C TYR A 414 16.59 16.31 5.33
N GLN A 415 16.35 15.01 5.55
CA GLN A 415 17.14 13.96 4.89
C GLN A 415 17.11 14.07 3.35
N SER A 416 15.95 14.31 2.74
CA SER A 416 15.86 14.46 1.27
C SER A 416 16.47 15.76 0.75
N LYS A 417 16.36 16.86 1.51
CA LYS A 417 16.99 18.15 1.16
C LYS A 417 18.51 18.08 1.26
N ILE A 418 19.02 17.42 2.30
CA ILE A 418 20.45 17.11 2.48
C ILE A 418 20.92 16.30 1.28
N PHE A 419 20.20 15.23 0.91
CA PHE A 419 20.58 14.39 -0.22
C PHE A 419 20.71 15.19 -1.52
N VAL A 420 19.66 15.90 -1.94
CA VAL A 420 19.65 16.66 -3.21
C VAL A 420 20.78 17.70 -3.22
N THR A 421 20.84 18.53 -2.19
CA THR A 421 21.78 19.65 -2.12
C THR A 421 23.24 19.20 -2.03
N LEU A 422 23.49 18.11 -1.29
CA LEU A 422 24.83 17.57 -1.13
C LEU A 422 25.27 16.79 -2.37
N HIS A 423 24.35 16.10 -3.06
CA HIS A 423 24.65 15.34 -4.27
C HIS A 423 25.28 16.22 -5.36
N ASP A 424 24.64 17.34 -5.68
CA ASP A 424 25.10 18.24 -6.75
C ASP A 424 26.43 18.92 -6.37
N PHE A 425 26.56 19.33 -5.11
CA PHE A 425 27.80 19.88 -4.58
C PHE A 425 28.96 18.88 -4.65
N LEU A 426 28.75 17.65 -4.18
CA LEU A 426 29.78 16.61 -4.19
C LEU A 426 30.16 16.20 -5.62
N LYS A 427 29.21 16.20 -6.55
CA LYS A 427 29.50 15.96 -7.97
C LYS A 427 30.38 17.05 -8.56
N GLY A 428 30.18 18.31 -8.17
CA GLY A 428 30.99 19.45 -8.64
C GLY A 428 32.43 19.50 -8.10
N ILE A 429 32.72 18.81 -7.00
CA ILE A 429 34.05 18.82 -6.36
C ILE A 429 34.76 17.46 -6.38
N LYS A 430 34.21 16.43 -7.05
CA LYS A 430 34.78 15.07 -7.01
C LYS A 430 36.11 14.92 -7.78
N GLU A 431 36.24 15.58 -8.93
CA GLU A 431 37.35 15.36 -9.88
C GLU A 431 38.74 15.49 -9.26
N PRO A 432 39.07 16.54 -8.48
CA PRO A 432 40.41 16.70 -7.89
C PRO A 432 40.78 15.58 -6.90
N PHE A 433 39.80 14.90 -6.33
CA PHE A 433 40.03 13.79 -5.40
C PHE A 433 40.10 12.45 -6.14
N LEU A 434 39.32 12.27 -7.20
CA LEU A 434 39.35 11.05 -8.00
C LEU A 434 40.64 10.93 -8.83
N SER A 435 41.20 12.07 -9.27
CA SER A 435 42.45 12.11 -10.03
C SER A 435 43.72 11.92 -9.18
N LEU A 436 43.60 11.75 -7.84
CA LEU A 436 44.74 11.59 -6.95
C LEU A 436 45.52 10.31 -7.26
N THR A 437 46.83 10.49 -7.41
CA THR A 437 47.78 9.38 -7.51
C THR A 437 48.23 8.89 -6.13
N GLN A 438 48.73 7.65 -6.06
CA GLN A 438 49.27 7.09 -4.83
C GLN A 438 50.36 7.97 -4.20
N SER A 439 51.24 8.56 -5.02
CA SER A 439 52.30 9.45 -4.54
C SER A 439 51.76 10.76 -3.94
N GLU A 440 50.65 11.29 -4.45
CA GLU A 440 50.00 12.49 -3.91
C GLU A 440 49.26 12.20 -2.61
N ILE A 441 48.68 11.01 -2.47
CA ILE A 441 48.05 10.54 -1.23
C ILE A 441 49.12 10.41 -0.13
N GLU A 442 50.26 9.79 -0.44
CA GLU A 442 51.38 9.65 0.50
C GLU A 442 51.99 11.00 0.89
N LYS A 443 52.13 11.93 -0.08
CA LYS A 443 52.66 13.28 0.17
C LYS A 443 51.75 14.10 1.10
N ASN A 444 50.44 14.08 0.85
CA ASN A 444 49.48 14.90 1.60
C ASN A 444 49.01 14.23 2.90
N GLY A 445 49.05 12.90 2.97
CA GLY A 445 48.54 12.09 4.06
C GLY A 445 47.02 11.89 3.97
N GLU A 446 46.59 10.63 4.03
CA GLU A 446 45.18 10.24 3.92
C GLU A 446 44.26 10.98 4.89
N ILE A 447 44.68 11.14 6.16
CA ILE A 447 43.89 11.80 7.21
C ILE A 447 43.59 13.26 6.83
N LYS A 448 44.58 13.96 6.25
CA LYS A 448 44.39 15.36 5.86
C LYS A 448 43.42 15.48 4.68
N ILE A 449 43.53 14.60 3.70
CA ILE A 449 42.58 14.53 2.57
C ILE A 449 41.16 14.29 3.08
N LEU A 450 41.00 13.31 3.99
CA LEU A 450 39.70 13.03 4.63
C LEU A 450 39.15 14.24 5.38
N ASN A 451 39.99 14.98 6.10
CA ASN A 451 39.59 16.16 6.85
C ASN A 451 39.04 17.28 5.95
N VAL A 452 39.63 17.50 4.78
CA VAL A 452 39.13 18.50 3.82
C VAL A 452 37.74 18.11 3.30
N ILE A 453 37.56 16.84 2.90
CA ILE A 453 36.28 16.34 2.38
C ILE A 453 35.22 16.32 3.50
N LYS A 454 35.61 15.88 4.70
CA LYS A 454 34.81 15.92 5.93
C LYS A 454 34.32 17.35 6.19
N GLY A 455 35.23 18.33 6.16
CA GLY A 455 34.91 19.74 6.38
C GLY A 455 33.93 20.30 5.33
N ALA A 456 34.19 20.03 4.05
CA ALA A 456 33.35 20.52 2.96
C ALA A 456 31.93 19.95 3.01
N THR A 457 31.84 18.63 3.19
CA THR A 457 30.57 17.92 3.33
C THR A 457 29.81 18.42 4.56
N SER A 458 30.48 18.50 5.71
CA SER A 458 29.87 18.91 6.99
C SER A 458 29.28 20.33 6.90
N LEU A 459 30.05 21.30 6.35
CA LEU A 459 29.55 22.66 6.13
C LEU A 459 28.37 22.73 5.17
N LYS A 460 28.41 21.97 4.06
CA LYS A 460 27.31 21.95 3.09
C LYS A 460 26.05 21.36 3.73
N VAL A 461 26.16 20.28 4.50
CA VAL A 461 25.01 19.71 5.24
C VAL A 461 24.45 20.72 6.26
N MET A 462 25.31 21.34 7.06
CA MET A 462 24.86 22.34 8.04
C MET A 462 24.20 23.56 7.37
N SER A 463 24.63 23.94 6.16
CA SER A 463 24.01 25.03 5.40
C SER A 463 22.55 24.75 4.98
N VAL A 464 22.16 23.47 4.88
CA VAL A 464 20.79 23.04 4.56
C VAL A 464 19.90 23.07 5.80
N ILE A 465 20.47 22.76 6.96
CA ILE A 465 19.74 22.57 8.21
C ILE A 465 19.58 23.90 8.95
N GLU A 466 20.66 24.67 9.04
CA GLU A 466 20.70 25.91 9.80
C GLU A 466 20.69 27.13 8.87
N LYS A 467 19.91 28.14 9.25
CA LYS A 467 19.92 29.45 8.56
C LYS A 467 21.19 30.26 8.85
N LYS A 468 21.85 29.95 9.97
CA LYS A 468 23.07 30.58 10.45
C LYS A 468 23.96 29.52 11.07
N ILE A 469 25.22 29.45 10.64
CA ILE A 469 26.19 28.53 11.20
C ILE A 469 27.00 29.26 12.27
N GLY A 470 27.06 28.64 13.45
CA GLY A 470 27.78 29.17 14.61
C GLY A 470 29.27 29.33 14.37
N ILE A 471 29.84 30.45 14.86
CA ILE A 471 31.27 30.78 14.69
C ILE A 471 32.22 29.72 15.27
N GLU A 472 31.87 29.09 16.39
CA GLU A 472 32.72 28.07 17.02
C GLU A 472 32.84 26.81 16.16
N TYR A 473 31.75 26.41 15.51
CA TYR A 473 31.78 25.29 14.58
C TYR A 473 32.58 25.65 13.31
N LEU A 474 32.44 26.88 12.79
CA LEU A 474 33.25 27.35 11.66
C LEU A 474 34.76 27.35 11.99
N LYS A 475 35.15 27.75 13.21
CA LYS A 475 36.54 27.67 13.69
C LYS A 475 37.04 26.23 13.79
N GLN A 476 36.19 25.30 14.25
CA GLN A 476 36.53 23.88 14.29
C GLN A 476 36.80 23.34 12.88
N ILE A 477 35.95 23.64 11.92
CA ILE A 477 36.15 23.23 10.52
C ILE A 477 37.38 23.89 9.92
N TYR A 478 37.59 25.18 10.16
CA TYR A 478 38.78 25.87 9.64
C TYR A 478 40.07 25.29 10.20
N THR A 479 40.16 25.05 11.51
CA THR A 479 41.31 24.39 12.15
C THR A 479 41.54 22.98 11.59
N LEU A 480 40.46 22.26 11.28
CA LEU A 480 40.52 20.92 10.71
C LEU A 480 41.17 20.91 9.31
N ILE A 481 41.06 22.01 8.55
CA ILE A 481 41.50 22.10 7.15
C ILE A 481 42.70 23.06 6.91
N GLU A 482 43.07 23.92 7.86
CA GLU A 482 44.04 25.03 7.66
C GLU A 482 45.43 24.56 7.16
N ASP A 483 45.91 23.39 7.61
CA ASP A 483 47.27 22.88 7.32
C ASP A 483 47.34 21.86 6.14
N THR A 484 46.46 22.02 5.14
CA THR A 484 46.36 21.07 4.02
C THR A 484 46.44 21.77 2.66
N GLU A 485 47.41 21.37 1.81
CA GLU A 485 47.54 21.88 0.43
C GLU A 485 46.26 21.65 -0.40
N MET A 486 45.52 20.58 -0.09
CA MET A 486 44.23 20.22 -0.72
C MET A 486 43.08 21.16 -0.36
N SER A 487 43.16 21.93 0.74
CA SER A 487 42.08 22.82 1.16
C SER A 487 41.80 23.89 0.12
N GLY A 488 42.84 24.38 -0.56
CA GLY A 488 42.73 25.36 -1.64
C GLY A 488 42.11 24.82 -2.95
N LEU A 489 41.73 23.54 -3.02
CA LEU A 489 40.99 22.98 -4.16
C LEU A 489 39.47 23.15 -3.99
N ILE A 490 39.00 23.20 -2.75
CA ILE A 490 37.58 23.38 -2.44
C ILE A 490 37.31 24.78 -1.87
N PHE A 491 38.18 25.26 -0.98
CA PHE A 491 37.93 26.42 -0.15
C PHE A 491 38.76 27.63 -0.55
N ASN A 492 38.12 28.79 -0.57
CA ASN A 492 38.81 30.07 -0.53
C ASN A 492 39.29 30.35 0.90
N MET A 493 40.48 29.84 1.24
CA MET A 493 41.02 29.90 2.60
C MET A 493 41.24 31.34 3.10
N GLN A 494 41.60 32.26 2.21
CA GLN A 494 41.71 33.68 2.55
C GLN A 494 40.33 34.24 2.96
N LYS A 495 39.30 33.96 2.15
CA LYS A 495 37.95 34.44 2.44
C LYS A 495 37.37 33.80 3.70
N PHE A 496 37.67 32.53 3.94
CA PHE A 496 37.28 31.83 5.15
C PHE A 496 37.86 32.51 6.39
N LYS A 497 39.16 32.81 6.38
CA LYS A 497 39.81 33.53 7.48
C LYS A 497 39.21 34.93 7.70
N GLU A 498 39.03 35.70 6.63
CA GLU A 498 38.39 37.04 6.69
C GLU A 498 37.01 37.00 7.34
N LEU A 499 36.20 35.97 7.04
CA LEU A 499 34.87 35.82 7.59
C LEU A 499 34.89 35.37 9.06
N LEU A 500 35.87 34.54 9.46
CA LEU A 500 36.07 34.16 10.86
C LEU A 500 36.54 35.32 11.74
N ASP A 501 37.39 36.20 11.21
CA ASP A 501 37.92 37.37 11.92
C ASP A 501 36.81 38.37 12.31
N ASN A 502 35.67 38.35 11.61
CA ASN A 502 34.49 39.15 11.97
C ASN A 502 33.76 38.65 13.23
N GLN A 503 34.17 37.51 13.80
CA GLN A 503 33.66 36.91 15.04
C GLN A 503 32.12 36.86 15.15
N ARG A 504 31.45 36.55 14.03
CA ARG A 504 30.00 36.42 13.97
C ARG A 504 29.58 35.13 13.27
N ASP A 505 28.37 34.71 13.57
CA ASP A 505 27.72 33.61 12.83
C ASP A 505 27.53 34.01 11.37
N LEU A 506 27.70 33.04 10.48
CA LEU A 506 27.54 33.25 9.03
C LEU A 506 26.15 32.79 8.59
N VAL A 507 25.46 33.64 7.82
CA VAL A 507 24.23 33.20 7.15
C VAL A 507 24.55 32.27 5.99
N THR A 508 23.62 31.39 5.64
CA THR A 508 23.78 30.38 4.58
C THR A 508 24.31 30.96 3.26
N GLU A 509 23.84 32.14 2.86
CA GLU A 509 24.26 32.84 1.63
C GLU A 509 25.75 33.25 1.65
N GLU A 510 26.31 33.56 2.82
CA GLU A 510 27.71 33.93 2.98
C GLU A 510 28.63 32.71 2.88
N LEU A 511 28.14 31.51 3.18
CA LEU A 511 28.91 30.26 3.09
C LEU A 511 29.30 29.91 1.65
N ILE A 512 28.49 30.32 0.67
CA ILE A 512 28.78 30.16 -0.76
C ILE A 512 30.16 30.76 -1.07
N GLN A 513 30.50 31.90 -0.47
CA GLN A 513 31.77 32.60 -0.68
C GLN A 513 33.00 31.83 -0.15
N LEU A 514 32.79 30.80 0.69
CA LEU A 514 33.85 29.95 1.20
C LEU A 514 34.33 28.93 0.16
N PHE A 515 33.51 28.60 -0.83
CA PHE A 515 33.83 27.60 -1.85
C PHE A 515 34.34 28.24 -3.14
N ILE A 516 35.32 27.63 -3.82
CA ILE A 516 35.96 28.20 -5.01
C ILE A 516 35.03 28.18 -6.25
N ASN A 517 34.16 27.17 -6.36
CA ASN A 517 33.32 26.93 -7.56
C ASN A 517 31.87 27.46 -7.45
N SER A 518 31.59 28.37 -6.52
CA SER A 518 30.21 28.74 -6.17
C SER A 518 29.61 29.93 -6.92
N ARG A 519 30.30 30.46 -7.94
CA ARG A 519 29.76 31.48 -8.85
C ARG A 519 29.06 30.80 -10.02
N GLU A 520 27.81 30.39 -9.84
CA GLU A 520 26.79 30.28 -10.93
C GLU A 520 25.37 29.88 -10.49
N GLU A 521 25.07 29.65 -9.20
CA GLU A 521 23.69 29.39 -8.74
C GLU A 521 22.92 30.68 -8.39
N GLY A 522 22.87 31.61 -9.34
CA GLY A 522 22.25 32.91 -9.14
C GLY A 522 21.58 33.42 -10.39
N GLU A 523 20.69 32.64 -11.01
CA GLU A 523 19.63 33.15 -11.87
C GLU A 523 18.58 32.05 -12.16
N ASN A 524 17.31 32.39 -11.91
CA ASN A 524 16.07 31.68 -12.22
C ASN A 524 15.58 30.60 -11.25
N TYR A 525 14.79 31.03 -10.25
CA TYR A 525 13.45 30.47 -10.00
C TYR A 525 12.56 31.59 -9.40
N GLU A 526 11.72 32.18 -10.26
CA GLU A 526 10.42 32.78 -9.87
C GLU A 526 9.37 31.67 -9.73
#